data_AF-A0A2E4HHN6-F1
#
_entry.id   AF-A0A2E4HHN6-F1
#
_cell.length_a   1.000
_cell.length_b   1.000
_cell.length_c   1.000
_cell.angle_alpha   90.00
_cell.angle_beta   90.00
_cell.angle_gamma   90.00
#
_symmetry.space_group_name_H-M   'P 1'
#
loop_
_entity.id
_entity.type
_entity.pdbx_description
1 polymer ?
#
loop_
_entity_poly.entity_id
_entity_poly.type
_entity_poly.pdbx_seq_one_letter_code
_entity_poly.pdbx_strand_id
1 'polypeptide(L)'
;VETSNNIARVVVKDGNIKIACLTRSSVESSKNDLTNALRATFELIGCEVALSGDYPGWAPNMESPILQVLVEKYTALFEEQPHVAACHAGLECGILGQNYPEMDMISFGPTIKGAHSPDERASISSAQKYWKFVLEILKDIPKK
;
A
#
# COMPACT_ATOMS: atom_id res chain seq x y z
N VAL A 1 9.70 6.47 -0.04
CA VAL A 1 10.30 5.79 -1.21
C VAL A 1 9.27 5.88 -2.31
N GLU A 2 9.65 6.31 -3.52
CA GLU A 2 8.70 6.37 -4.65
C GLU A 2 8.71 5.03 -5.40
N THR A 3 9.88 4.55 -5.81
CA THR A 3 10.05 3.37 -6.68
C THR A 3 11.12 2.45 -6.12
N SER A 4 10.90 1.13 -6.16
CA SER A 4 11.86 0.12 -5.66
C SER A 4 11.65 -1.24 -6.34
N ASN A 5 12.65 -2.11 -6.24
CA ASN A 5 12.50 -3.55 -6.55
C ASN A 5 13.07 -4.40 -5.41
N ASN A 6 12.47 -5.56 -5.18
CA ASN A 6 12.98 -6.58 -4.27
C ASN A 6 13.25 -7.88 -5.03
N ILE A 7 14.44 -8.47 -4.89
CA ILE A 7 14.71 -9.85 -5.35
C ILE A 7 14.23 -10.79 -4.25
N ALA A 8 12.98 -11.24 -4.34
CA ALA A 8 12.28 -11.96 -3.29
C ALA A 8 12.73 -13.42 -3.13
N ARG A 9 13.11 -14.07 -4.24
CA ARG A 9 13.49 -15.49 -4.22
C ARG A 9 14.42 -15.82 -5.38
N VAL A 10 15.51 -16.51 -5.09
CA VAL A 10 16.40 -17.11 -6.09
C VAL A 10 16.38 -18.61 -5.89
N VAL A 11 16.11 -19.36 -6.95
CA VAL A 11 16.15 -20.82 -6.96
C VAL A 11 17.11 -21.27 -8.03
N VAL A 12 18.07 -22.10 -7.66
CA VAL A 12 18.99 -22.79 -8.58
C VAL A 12 18.70 -24.27 -8.48
N LYS A 13 18.20 -24.87 -9.57
CA LYS A 13 17.82 -26.28 -9.61
C LYS A 13 17.80 -26.79 -11.05
N ASP A 14 18.19 -28.05 -11.26
CA ASP A 14 18.07 -28.75 -12.55
C ASP A 14 18.73 -27.98 -13.70
N GLY A 15 19.88 -27.36 -13.45
CA GLY A 15 20.62 -26.54 -14.42
C GLY A 15 19.99 -25.18 -14.74
N ASN A 16 18.93 -24.78 -14.04
CA ASN A 16 18.20 -23.53 -14.26
C ASN A 16 18.31 -22.60 -13.05
N ILE A 17 18.26 -21.29 -13.32
CA ILE A 17 18.10 -20.24 -12.30
C ILE A 17 16.75 -19.55 -12.50
N LYS A 18 15.99 -19.40 -11.41
CA LYS A 18 14.76 -18.62 -11.38
C LYS A 18 14.85 -17.53 -10.33
N ILE A 19 14.69 -16.28 -10.77
CA ILE A 19 14.76 -15.09 -9.93
C ILE A 19 13.37 -14.46 -9.90
N ALA A 20 12.75 -14.38 -8.72
CA ALA A 20 11.48 -13.71 -8.52
C ALA A 20 11.74 -12.31 -7.97
N CYS A 21 11.27 -11.30 -8.70
CA CYS A 21 11.36 -9.90 -8.35
C CYS A 21 9.98 -9.33 -8.02
N LEU A 22 9.94 -8.28 -7.20
CA LEU A 22 8.73 -7.50 -6.94
C LEU A 22 9.05 -6.01 -7.04
N THR A 23 8.68 -5.43 -8.18
CA THR A 23 8.78 -4.00 -8.44
C THR A 23 7.57 -3.28 -7.86
N ARG A 24 7.80 -2.14 -7.21
CA ARG A 24 6.75 -1.28 -6.65
C ARG A 24 7.03 0.17 -7.00
N SER A 25 5.99 0.93 -7.31
CA SER A 25 6.06 2.38 -7.37
C SER A 25 4.74 3.02 -6.96
N SER A 26 4.78 4.25 -6.44
CA SER A 26 3.61 5.12 -6.36
C SER A 26 3.29 5.82 -7.68
N VAL A 27 4.16 5.72 -8.69
CA VAL A 27 4.03 6.34 -10.02
C VAL A 27 4.18 5.28 -11.11
N GLU A 28 3.17 5.15 -11.97
CA GLU A 28 3.13 4.11 -13.00
C GLU A 28 4.27 4.20 -14.02
N SER A 29 4.64 5.40 -14.46
CA SER A 29 5.78 5.60 -15.37
C SER A 29 7.09 5.12 -14.73
N SER A 30 7.33 5.47 -13.47
CA SER A 30 8.53 5.05 -12.74
C SER A 30 8.58 3.53 -12.54
N LYS A 31 7.42 2.87 -12.33
CA LYS A 31 7.32 1.39 -12.26
C LYS A 31 7.73 0.75 -13.59
N ASN A 32 7.23 1.31 -14.70
CA ASN A 32 7.54 0.82 -16.05
C ASN A 32 9.02 1.01 -16.39
N ASP A 33 9.60 2.17 -16.08
CA ASP A 33 11.01 2.45 -16.30
C ASP A 33 11.91 1.46 -15.57
N LEU A 34 11.66 1.24 -14.27
CA LEU A 34 12.44 0.28 -13.49
C LEU A 34 12.25 -1.15 -13.99
N THR A 35 11.03 -1.53 -14.37
CA THR A 35 10.76 -2.87 -14.88
C THR A 35 11.45 -3.12 -16.23
N ASN A 36 11.50 -2.12 -17.10
CA ASN A 36 12.24 -2.19 -18.37
C ASN A 36 13.76 -2.30 -18.13
N ALA A 37 14.30 -1.55 -17.18
CA ALA A 37 15.72 -1.66 -16.81
C ALA A 37 16.07 -3.07 -16.27
N LEU A 38 15.23 -3.63 -15.40
CA LEU A 38 15.39 -5.00 -14.89
C LEU A 38 15.30 -6.03 -16.01
N ARG A 39 14.31 -5.90 -16.90
CA ARG A 39 14.15 -6.77 -18.06
C ARG A 39 15.40 -6.78 -18.92
N ALA A 40 15.87 -5.59 -19.33
CA ALA A 40 17.06 -5.47 -20.15
C ALA A 40 18.29 -6.11 -19.48
N THR A 41 18.45 -5.93 -18.16
CA THR A 41 19.56 -6.52 -17.40
C THR A 41 19.53 -8.06 -17.42
N PHE A 42 18.36 -8.67 -17.24
CA PHE A 42 18.22 -10.13 -17.25
C PHE A 42 18.31 -10.72 -18.66
N GLU A 43 17.78 -10.03 -19.66
CA GLU A 43 17.89 -10.47 -21.06
C GLU A 43 19.34 -10.44 -21.57
N LEU A 44 20.16 -9.49 -21.11
CA LEU A 44 21.59 -9.42 -21.44
C LEU A 44 22.39 -10.65 -20.97
N ILE A 45 21.91 -11.37 -19.95
CA ILE A 45 22.53 -12.60 -19.46
C ILE A 45 21.82 -13.87 -19.97
N GLY A 46 20.93 -13.73 -20.95
CA GLY A 46 20.22 -14.84 -21.59
C GLY A 46 19.03 -15.38 -20.80
N CYS A 47 18.51 -14.64 -19.80
CA CYS A 47 17.28 -15.03 -19.12
C CYS A 47 16.03 -14.59 -19.91
N GLU A 48 14.98 -15.40 -19.85
CA GLU A 48 13.63 -14.98 -20.24
C GLU A 48 12.96 -14.20 -19.10
N VAL A 49 12.29 -13.09 -19.41
CA VAL A 49 11.66 -12.22 -18.41
C VAL A 49 10.15 -12.15 -18.64
N ALA A 50 9.38 -12.66 -17.69
CA ALA A 50 7.92 -12.53 -17.68
C ALA A 50 7.48 -11.53 -16.59
N LEU A 51 6.59 -10.62 -16.95
CA LEU A 51 5.94 -9.69 -16.02
C LEU A 51 4.52 -10.17 -15.75
N SER A 52 4.08 -10.11 -14.49
CA SER A 52 2.74 -10.52 -14.10
C SER A 52 2.35 -9.89 -12.77
N GLY A 53 1.06 -9.96 -12.40
CA GLY A 53 0.57 -9.46 -11.11
C GLY A 53 0.63 -7.95 -10.97
N ASP A 54 0.46 -7.22 -12.08
CA ASP A 54 0.44 -5.77 -12.05
C ASP A 54 -0.78 -5.23 -11.30
N TYR A 55 -0.57 -4.17 -10.53
CA TYR A 55 -1.62 -3.44 -9.83
C TYR A 55 -1.24 -1.95 -9.73
N PRO A 56 -2.23 -1.04 -9.74
CA PRO A 56 -1.98 0.40 -9.71
C PRO A 56 -1.46 0.87 -8.35
N GLY A 57 -0.63 1.90 -8.36
CA GLY A 57 -0.35 2.69 -7.17
C GLY A 57 -1.58 3.46 -6.66
N TRP A 58 -1.52 3.93 -5.42
CA TRP A 58 -2.49 4.89 -4.85
C TRP A 58 -1.74 6.16 -4.46
N ALA A 59 -1.87 7.21 -5.28
CA ALA A 59 -1.21 8.48 -5.04
C ALA A 59 -1.88 9.22 -3.86
N PRO A 60 -1.11 9.81 -2.93
CA PRO A 60 -1.68 10.56 -1.81
C PRO A 60 -2.37 11.83 -2.30
N ASN A 61 -3.57 12.09 -1.78
CA ASN A 61 -4.31 13.34 -2.00
C ASN A 61 -4.49 14.08 -0.67
N MET A 62 -3.64 15.09 -0.41
CA MET A 62 -3.71 15.89 0.82
C MET A 62 -4.91 16.87 0.83
N GLU A 63 -5.53 17.09 -0.33
CA GLU A 63 -6.73 17.93 -0.49
C GLU A 63 -8.03 17.13 -0.36
N SER A 64 -7.93 15.82 -0.06
CA SER A 64 -9.08 14.94 0.15
C SER A 64 -10.01 15.48 1.25
N PRO A 65 -11.29 15.76 0.93
CA PRO A 65 -12.26 16.20 1.93
C PRO A 65 -12.42 15.22 3.10
N ILE A 66 -12.50 13.90 2.82
CA ILE A 66 -12.67 12.90 3.88
C ILE A 66 -11.43 12.81 4.79
N LEU A 67 -10.23 13.05 4.26
CA LEU A 67 -9.01 13.12 5.06
C LEU A 67 -9.10 14.23 6.11
N GLN A 68 -9.50 15.44 5.71
CA GLN A 68 -9.60 16.58 6.63
C GLN A 68 -10.61 16.31 7.74
N VAL A 69 -11.80 15.81 7.40
CA VAL A 69 -12.85 15.45 8.37
C VAL A 69 -12.36 14.41 9.38
N LEU A 70 -11.64 13.39 8.92
CA LEU A 70 -11.19 12.31 9.82
C LEU A 70 -9.99 12.73 10.67
N VAL A 71 -9.11 13.61 10.19
CA VAL A 71 -8.03 14.19 11.00
C VAL A 71 -8.57 15.02 12.16
N GLU A 72 -9.54 15.91 11.88
CA GLU A 72 -10.19 16.73 12.90
C GLU A 72 -10.92 15.85 13.93
N LYS A 73 -11.67 14.85 13.47
CA LYS A 73 -12.41 13.94 14.35
C LYS A 73 -11.47 13.09 15.22
N TYR A 74 -10.38 12.58 14.65
CA TYR A 74 -9.39 11.82 15.42
C TYR A 74 -8.78 12.70 16.52
N THR A 75 -8.41 13.94 16.18
CA THR A 75 -7.86 14.93 17.14
C THR A 75 -8.85 15.20 18.27
N ALA A 76 -10.13 15.42 17.96
CA ALA A 76 -11.16 15.67 18.96
C ALA A 76 -11.39 14.46 19.89
N LEU A 77 -11.32 13.23 19.36
CA LEU A 77 -11.61 12.02 20.13
C LEU A 77 -10.46 11.54 21.01
N PHE A 78 -9.23 11.83 20.63
CA PHE A 78 -8.03 11.29 21.26
C PHE A 78 -7.06 12.34 21.77
N GLU A 79 -7.37 13.63 21.58
CA GLU A 79 -6.54 14.77 22.00
C GLU A 79 -5.11 14.68 21.42
N GLU A 80 -4.99 14.06 20.25
CA GLU A 80 -3.72 13.73 19.58
C GLU A 80 -3.88 13.85 18.07
N GLN A 81 -2.90 14.42 17.38
CA GLN A 81 -2.90 14.48 15.92
C GLN A 81 -2.58 13.09 15.31
N PRO A 82 -3.36 12.60 14.34
CA PRO A 82 -3.01 11.37 13.64
C PRO A 82 -1.80 11.59 12.74
N HIS A 83 -0.97 10.57 12.59
CA HIS A 83 0.11 10.59 11.62
C HIS A 83 -0.40 10.22 10.22
N VAL A 84 -0.52 11.22 9.34
CA VAL A 84 -0.91 11.04 7.94
C VAL A 84 0.33 10.72 7.11
N ALA A 85 0.32 9.57 6.43
CA ALA A 85 1.45 9.14 5.63
C ALA A 85 1.02 8.30 4.42
N ALA A 86 1.80 8.38 3.35
CA ALA A 86 1.79 7.39 2.27
C ALA A 86 2.68 6.20 2.67
N CYS A 87 2.20 4.98 2.45
CA CYS A 87 2.98 3.76 2.70
C CYS A 87 3.62 3.24 1.41
N HIS A 88 4.87 2.78 1.49
CA HIS A 88 5.54 2.07 0.39
C HIS A 88 5.16 0.59 0.38
N ALA A 89 3.86 0.32 0.21
CA ALA A 89 3.24 -1.00 0.21
C ALA A 89 2.08 -1.02 -0.80
N GLY A 90 1.58 -2.21 -1.13
CA GLY A 90 0.36 -2.34 -1.92
C GLY A 90 -0.87 -2.22 -1.02
N LEU A 91 -1.81 -1.34 -1.38
CA LEU A 91 -3.14 -1.24 -0.78
C LEU A 91 -4.19 -1.38 -1.87
N GLU A 92 -5.29 -2.07 -1.58
CA GLU A 92 -6.40 -2.24 -2.52
C GLU A 92 -7.04 -0.89 -2.92
N CYS A 93 -6.84 0.18 -2.15
CA CYS A 93 -7.26 1.54 -2.49
C CYS A 93 -6.78 2.00 -3.88
N GLY A 94 -5.63 1.53 -4.37
CA GLY A 94 -5.18 1.82 -5.73
C GLY A 94 -6.11 1.21 -6.78
N ILE A 95 -6.50 -0.05 -6.59
CA ILE A 95 -7.44 -0.76 -7.47
C ILE A 95 -8.83 -0.15 -7.37
N LEU A 96 -9.30 0.15 -6.16
CA LEU A 96 -10.59 0.78 -5.94
C LEU A 96 -10.66 2.16 -6.61
N GLY A 97 -9.62 3.00 -6.47
CA GLY A 97 -9.58 4.32 -7.08
C GLY A 97 -9.53 4.28 -8.61
N GLN A 98 -8.86 3.28 -9.19
CA GLN A 98 -8.88 3.07 -10.64
C GLN A 98 -10.30 2.75 -11.16
N ASN A 99 -11.08 1.97 -10.40
CA ASN A 99 -12.42 1.55 -10.80
C ASN A 99 -13.52 2.55 -10.40
N TYR A 100 -13.27 3.36 -9.36
CA TYR A 100 -14.18 4.38 -8.84
C TYR A 100 -13.42 5.71 -8.68
N PRO A 101 -13.15 6.42 -9.78
CA PRO A 101 -12.26 7.60 -9.77
C PRO A 101 -12.81 8.79 -8.98
N GLU A 102 -14.13 8.84 -8.75
CA GLU A 102 -14.78 9.88 -7.95
C GLU A 102 -14.87 9.53 -6.47
N MET A 103 -14.47 8.32 -6.06
CA MET A 103 -14.55 7.90 -4.67
C MET A 103 -13.42 8.53 -3.86
N ASP A 104 -13.81 9.37 -2.89
CA ASP A 104 -12.88 9.90 -1.90
C ASP A 104 -12.64 8.86 -0.80
N MET A 105 -11.36 8.56 -0.52
CA MET A 105 -10.98 7.40 0.29
C MET A 105 -9.82 7.72 1.22
N ILE A 106 -9.81 7.08 2.38
CA ILE A 106 -8.63 6.95 3.23
C ILE A 106 -8.50 5.50 3.71
N SER A 107 -7.31 5.15 4.20
CA SER A 107 -7.03 3.87 4.85
C SER A 107 -6.47 4.10 6.24
N PHE A 108 -7.03 3.40 7.23
CA PHE A 108 -6.59 3.43 8.63
C PHE A 108 -6.94 2.10 9.30
N GLY A 109 -6.20 1.75 10.35
CA GLY A 109 -6.38 0.46 11.03
C GLY A 109 -5.66 0.40 12.38
N PRO A 110 -5.86 -0.69 13.14
CA PRO A 110 -5.14 -0.91 14.38
C PRO A 110 -3.67 -1.22 14.14
N THR A 111 -2.86 -1.07 15.19
CA THR A 111 -1.44 -1.45 15.14
C THR A 111 -1.28 -2.97 15.08
N ILE A 112 -0.74 -3.43 13.96
CA ILE A 112 -0.28 -4.81 13.75
C ILE A 112 1.24 -4.77 13.53
N LYS A 113 1.98 -5.66 14.20
CA LYS A 113 3.45 -5.75 14.08
C LYS A 113 3.84 -7.12 13.56
N GLY A 114 4.83 -7.17 12.68
CA GLY A 114 5.34 -8.43 12.12
C GLY A 114 4.37 -9.08 11.12
N ALA A 115 3.50 -8.31 10.47
CA ALA A 115 2.59 -8.84 9.45
C ALA A 115 3.37 -9.65 8.40
N HIS A 116 2.77 -10.77 7.96
CA HIS A 116 3.38 -11.73 7.03
C HIS A 116 4.55 -12.55 7.61
N SER A 117 4.69 -12.61 8.93
CA SER A 117 5.66 -13.47 9.60
C SER A 117 5.00 -14.27 10.73
N PRO A 118 5.60 -15.38 11.19
CA PRO A 118 5.13 -16.07 12.39
C PRO A 118 5.11 -15.20 13.65
N ASP A 119 5.82 -14.07 13.66
CA ASP A 119 5.86 -13.11 14.76
C ASP A 119 4.70 -12.08 14.72
N GLU A 120 3.76 -12.26 13.79
CA GLU A 120 2.60 -11.40 13.62
C GLU A 120 1.77 -11.31 14.90
N ARG A 121 1.50 -10.07 15.32
CA ARG A 121 0.68 -9.79 16.51
C ARG A 121 -0.07 -8.47 16.38
N ALA A 122 -1.30 -8.48 16.87
CA ALA A 122 -2.18 -7.31 16.90
C ALA A 122 -2.26 -6.70 18.30
N SER A 123 -2.24 -5.37 18.39
CA SER A 123 -2.42 -4.66 19.65
C SER A 123 -3.91 -4.57 20.02
N ILE A 124 -4.29 -5.18 21.15
CA ILE A 124 -5.67 -5.16 21.67
C ILE A 124 -6.12 -3.72 21.96
N SER A 125 -5.29 -2.92 22.63
CA SER A 125 -5.64 -1.53 22.97
C SER A 125 -5.80 -0.67 21.71
N SER A 126 -4.96 -0.90 20.69
CA SER A 126 -5.09 -0.19 19.41
C SER A 126 -6.35 -0.62 18.64
N ALA A 127 -6.73 -1.89 18.69
CA ALA A 127 -7.98 -2.38 18.12
C ALA A 127 -9.21 -1.70 18.76
N GLN A 128 -9.21 -1.49 20.08
CA GLN A 128 -10.26 -0.75 20.76
C GLN A 128 -10.30 0.73 20.34
N LYS A 129 -9.14 1.39 20.24
CA LYS A 129 -9.03 2.78 19.75
C LYS A 129 -9.57 2.90 18.31
N TYR A 130 -9.13 2.00 17.43
CA TYR A 130 -9.61 1.89 16.04
C TYR A 130 -11.13 1.71 15.99
N TRP A 131 -11.67 0.76 16.74
CA TRP A 131 -13.11 0.46 16.71
C TRP A 131 -13.95 1.64 17.19
N LYS A 132 -13.52 2.31 18.27
CA LYS A 132 -14.15 3.56 18.72
C LYS A 132 -14.16 4.59 17.59
N PHE A 133 -13.04 4.78 16.90
CA PHE A 133 -12.95 5.75 15.81
C PHE A 133 -13.89 5.42 14.65
N VAL A 134 -13.95 4.15 14.22
CA VAL A 134 -14.89 3.68 13.18
C VAL A 134 -16.33 4.02 13.57
N LEU A 135 -16.75 3.70 14.80
CA LEU A 135 -18.12 3.96 15.24
C LEU A 135 -18.46 5.46 15.23
N GLU A 136 -17.54 6.31 15.68
CA GLU A 136 -17.75 7.77 15.67
C GLU A 136 -17.79 8.34 14.24
N ILE A 137 -17.00 7.81 13.31
CA ILE A 137 -17.10 8.17 11.89
C ILE A 137 -18.48 7.80 11.35
N LEU A 138 -18.94 6.56 11.59
CA LEU A 138 -20.21 6.05 11.06
C LEU A 138 -21.43 6.84 11.56
N LYS A 139 -21.40 7.34 12.81
CA LYS A 139 -22.49 8.16 13.37
C LYS A 139 -22.66 9.50 12.67
N ASP A 140 -21.56 10.07 12.19
CA ASP A 140 -21.50 11.42 11.63
C ASP A 140 -21.44 11.41 10.10
N ILE A 141 -21.73 10.28 9.45
CA ILE A 141 -21.86 10.23 7.99
C ILE A 141 -23.01 11.17 7.56
N PRO A 142 -22.73 12.14 6.66
CA PRO A 142 -23.76 13.07 6.21
C PRO A 142 -24.88 12.34 5.48
N LYS A 143 -26.12 12.79 5.69
CA LYS A 143 -27.26 12.34 4.89
C LYS A 143 -27.11 12.92 3.48
N LYS A 144 -27.31 12.07 2.47
CA LYS A 144 -27.43 12.50 1.07
C LYS A 144 -28.70 13.28 0.84
#